data_AF-A0A1V4RXJ1-F1
#
_entry.id   AF-A0A1V4RXJ1-F1
#
_cell.length_a   1.000
_cell.length_b   1.000
_cell.length_c   1.000
_cell.angle_alpha   90.00
_cell.angle_beta   90.00
_cell.angle_gamma   90.00
#
_symmetry.space_group_name_H-M   'P 1'
#
loop_
_entity.id
_entity.type
_entity.pdbx_description
1 polymer ?
#
loop_
_entity_poly.entity_id
_entity_poly.type
_entity_poly.pdbx_seq_one_letter_code
_entity_poly.pdbx_strand_id
1 'polypeptide(L)' 'MSEYLLDPEEAGVKLDTVGNPTSTGWKLVTPEMWKFRWSLADKIQVQEPEFYADPEWYIDVTK' A
#
# COMPACT_ATOMS: atom_id res chain seq x y z
N MET A 1 -22.29 2.61 15.45
CA MET A 1 -21.54 3.02 14.25
C MET A 1 -20.44 2.00 14.04
N SER A 2 -20.23 1.54 12.81
CA SER A 2 -19.07 0.70 12.48
C SER A 2 -17.79 1.40 12.93
N GLU A 3 -16.86 0.67 13.54
CA GLU A 3 -15.54 1.18 13.92
C GLU A 3 -14.68 1.56 12.71
N TYR A 4 -15.03 1.02 11.52
CA TYR A 4 -14.31 1.20 10.27
C TYR A 4 -15.18 1.89 9.22
N LEU A 5 -14.54 2.75 8.41
CA LEU A 5 -15.18 3.42 7.26
C LEU A 5 -15.35 2.46 6.07
N LEU A 6 -14.52 1.41 6.01
CA LEU A 6 -14.64 0.25 5.12
C LEU A 6 -14.45 -1.00 5.96
N ASP A 7 -15.39 -1.94 5.92
CA ASP A 7 -15.24 -3.19 6.66
C ASP A 7 -14.07 -4.01 6.08
N PRO A 8 -13.09 -4.41 6.91
CA PRO A 8 -11.96 -5.23 6.45
C PRO A 8 -12.38 -6.58 5.87
N GLU A 9 -13.44 -7.22 6.37
CA GLU A 9 -13.94 -8.49 5.84
C GLU A 9 -14.59 -8.31 4.47
N GLU A 10 -15.37 -7.25 4.28
CA GLU A 10 -15.93 -6.89 2.95
C GLU A 10 -14.83 -6.60 1.93
N ALA A 11 -13.70 -6.05 2.39
CA ALA A 11 -12.51 -5.79 1.58
C ALA A 11 -11.62 -7.02 1.35
N GLY A 12 -11.91 -8.17 1.99
CA GLY A 12 -11.12 -9.39 1.91
C GLY A 12 -9.76 -9.30 2.63
N VAL A 13 -9.64 -8.44 3.65
CA VAL A 13 -8.40 -8.19 4.38
C VAL A 13 -8.46 -8.78 5.78
N LYS A 14 -7.44 -9.56 6.13
CA LYS A 14 -7.26 -10.07 7.49
C LYS A 14 -6.32 -9.17 8.27
N LEU A 15 -6.83 -8.49 9.29
CA LEU A 15 -6.06 -7.55 10.10
C LEU A 15 -5.10 -8.25 11.08
N ASP A 16 -4.11 -7.49 11.54
CA ASP A 16 -3.20 -7.84 12.65
C ASP A 16 -2.40 -9.15 12.44
N THR A 17 -2.13 -9.48 11.17
CA THR A 17 -1.22 -10.57 10.79
C THR A 17 0.00 -10.03 10.05
N VAL A 18 1.10 -10.78 10.08
CA VAL A 18 2.34 -10.42 9.37
C VAL A 18 2.06 -10.15 7.89
N GLY A 19 2.48 -8.97 7.41
CA GLY A 19 2.27 -8.53 6.03
C GLY A 19 0.91 -7.88 5.76
N ASN A 20 0.00 -7.84 6.74
CA ASN A 20 -1.30 -7.20 6.61
C ASN A 20 -1.42 -5.94 7.49
N PRO A 21 -2.39 -5.06 7.19
CA PRO A 21 -2.65 -3.86 7.99
C PRO A 21 -3.05 -4.17 9.43
N THR A 22 -2.77 -3.24 10.33
CA THR A 22 -3.25 -3.32 11.71
C THR A 22 -4.69 -2.80 11.83
N SER A 23 -5.41 -3.25 12.85
CA SER A 23 -6.74 -2.73 13.19
C SER A 23 -6.74 -1.21 13.40
N THR A 24 -5.68 -0.66 14.01
CA THR A 24 -5.55 0.79 14.17
C THR A 24 -5.35 1.51 12.84
N GLY A 25 -4.49 0.99 11.96
CA GLY A 25 -4.28 1.58 10.63
C GLY A 25 -5.52 1.53 9.76
N TRP A 26 -6.33 0.47 9.90
CA TRP A 26 -7.54 0.27 9.10
C TRP A 26 -8.65 1.29 9.39
N LYS A 27 -8.67 1.92 10.58
CA LYS A 27 -9.67 2.95 10.93
C LYS A 27 -9.65 4.17 10.01
N LEU A 28 -8.52 4.42 9.34
CA LEU A 28 -8.34 5.55 8.43
C LEU A 28 -8.65 5.20 6.97
N VAL A 29 -8.82 3.90 6.66
CA VAL A 29 -9.03 3.43 5.28
C VAL A 29 -10.45 3.74 4.84
N THR A 30 -10.59 4.59 3.83
CA THR A 30 -11.87 4.87 3.19
C THR A 30 -12.13 3.93 2.01
N PRO A 31 -13.40 3.72 1.61
CA PRO A 31 -13.72 2.96 0.41
C PRO A 31 -13.03 3.50 -0.86
N GLU A 32 -12.82 4.81 -0.96
CA GLU A 32 -12.14 5.45 -2.11
C GLU A 32 -10.64 5.14 -2.12
N MET A 33 -9.97 5.24 -0.96
CA MET A 33 -8.57 4.82 -0.81
C MET A 33 -8.37 3.35 -1.17
N TRP A 34 -9.32 2.50 -0.74
CA TRP A 34 -9.27 1.08 -1.07
C TRP A 34 -9.50 0.82 -2.56
N LYS A 35 -10.42 1.53 -3.21
CA LYS A 35 -10.59 1.47 -4.68
C LYS A 35 -9.33 1.90 -5.42
N PHE A 36 -8.64 2.94 -4.95
CA PHE A 36 -7.39 3.41 -5.56
C PHE A 36 -6.29 2.34 -5.56
N ARG A 37 -6.22 1.48 -4.53
CA ARG A 37 -5.30 0.33 -4.51
C ARG A 37 -5.45 -0.59 -5.72
N TRP A 38 -6.68 -0.74 -6.23
CA TRP A 38 -7.01 -1.62 -7.35
C TRP A 38 -7.13 -0.88 -8.68
N SER A 39 -7.18 0.46 -8.69
CA SER A 39 -7.18 1.23 -9.92
C SER A 39 -5.78 1.20 -10.55
N LEU A 40 -5.56 0.13 -11.31
CA LEU A 40 -4.40 -0.11 -12.16
C LEU A 40 -4.16 0.97 -13.24
N ALA A 41 -5.09 1.90 -13.44
CA ALA A 41 -5.00 2.94 -14.46
C ALA A 41 -3.81 3.90 -14.26
N ASP A 42 -3.32 4.04 -13.02
CA ASP A 42 -2.14 4.86 -12.68
C ASP A 42 -0.92 4.03 -12.27
N LYS A 43 -0.91 2.71 -12.51
CA LYS A 43 0.37 2.00 -12.67
C LYS A 43 0.95 2.38 -14.03
N ILE A 44 1.20 3.67 -14.20
CA ILE A 44 2.19 4.18 -15.13
C ILE A 44 3.40 3.30 -14.85
N GLN A 45 3.76 2.45 -15.81
CA GLN A 45 5.07 1.85 -15.83
C GLN A 45 6.02 3.01 -16.09
N VAL A 46 6.24 3.83 -15.06
CA VAL A 46 7.33 4.77 -15.03
C VAL A 46 8.53 3.84 -15.11
N GLN A 47 9.24 3.91 -16.22
CA GLN A 47 10.46 3.14 -16.39
C GLN A 47 11.29 3.40 -15.13
N GLU A 48 11.58 2.32 -14.39
CA GLU A 48 12.37 2.44 -13.18
C GLU A 48 13.65 3.18 -13.56
N PRO A 49 13.98 4.29 -12.88
CA PRO A 49 15.20 5.01 -13.20
C PRO A 49 16.39 4.05 -13.12
N GLU A 50 17.26 4.06 -14.14
CA GLU A 50 18.35 3.07 -14.28
C GLU A 50 19.26 3.02 -13.05
N PHE A 51 19.37 4.12 -12.30
CA PHE A 51 20.15 4.20 -11.06
C PHE A 51 19.63 3.32 -9.91
N TYR A 52 18.37 2.86 -9.93
CA TYR A 52 17.91 1.85 -8.97
C TYR A 52 18.51 0.47 -9.24
N ALA A 53 18.95 0.22 -10.47
CA ALA A 53 19.67 -1.01 -10.83
C ALA A 53 21.19 -0.89 -10.57
N ASP A 54 21.70 0.30 -10.23
CA ASP A 54 23.10 0.53 -9.86
C ASP A 54 23.31 0.24 -8.36
N PRO A 55 24.03 -0.86 -8.02
CA PRO A 55 24.27 -1.22 -6.63
C PRO A 55 25.14 -0.20 -5.88
N GLU A 56 26.06 0.48 -6.57
CA GLU A 56 26.94 1.47 -5.94
C GLU A 56 26.15 2.71 -5.54
N TRP A 57 25.26 3.18 -6.40
CA TRP A 57 24.37 4.29 -6.11
C TRP A 57 23.39 3.96 -4.98
N TYR A 58 22.74 2.78 -5.01
CA TYR A 58 21.79 2.36 -3.99
C TYR A 58 22.40 2.33 -2.58
N ILE A 59 23.64 1.84 -2.45
CA ILE A 59 24.36 1.78 -1.17
C ILE A 59 24.76 3.17 -0.67
N ASP A 60 25.01 4.13 -1.55
CA ASP A 60 25.43 5.47 -1.15
C ASP A 60 24.27 6.30 -0.59
N VAL A 61 23.09 6.21 -1.20
CA VAL A 61 21.90 7.01 -0.79
C VAL A 61 21.09 6.41 0.36
N THR A 62 21.40 5.18 0.77
CA THR A 62 20.73 4.49 1.89
C THR A 62 21.53 4.51 3.20
N LYS A 63 22.66 5.23 3.23
CA LYS A 63 23.44 5.52 4.44
C LYS A 63 22.89 6.72 5.20
#